data_AF-A0A3N4Q4N1-F1
#
_entry.id   AF-A0A3N4Q4N1-F1
#
_cell.length_a   1.000
_cell.length_b   1.000
_cell.length_c   1.000
_cell.angle_alpha   90.00
_cell.angle_beta   90.00
_cell.angle_gamma   90.00
#
_symmetry.space_group_name_H-M   'P 1'
#
loop_
_entity.id
_entity.type
_entity.pdbx_description
1 polymer ?
#
loop_
_entity_poly.entity_id
_entity_poly.type
_entity_poly.pdbx_seq_one_letter_code
_entity_poly.pdbx_strand_id
1 'polypeptide(L)'
;MELPNIFTQPVAQDIIRRINLLQPGTTAQWGKMNAGQMLAHCNVQYELVYDDNHPKPGFVMRFILRSFVKKIVTSAQPYKQNAQTAPAFIIKGDRDFDREKTRLIGYIRQTAELGEHAFEGKVSHSFGALSKNQWNNLFYKHLNHHLTQFGV
;
A
#
# COMPACT_ATOMS: atom_id res chain seq x y z
N MET A 1 18.01 2.12 2.56
CA MET A 1 16.62 1.91 2.99
C MET A 1 16.62 0.88 4.12
N GLU A 2 15.76 1.03 5.13
CA GLU A 2 15.64 0.04 6.24
C GLU A 2 14.89 -1.23 5.81
N LEU A 3 13.90 -1.08 4.93
CA LEU A 3 13.20 -2.15 4.25
C LEU A 3 13.70 -2.26 2.79
N PRO A 4 13.45 -3.38 2.08
CA PRO A 4 13.75 -3.49 0.66
C PRO A 4 13.21 -2.30 -0.14
N ASN A 5 14.01 -1.83 -1.09
CA ASN A 5 13.75 -0.59 -1.82
C ASN A 5 12.76 -0.80 -2.96
N ILE A 6 11.47 -0.53 -2.73
CA ILE A 6 10.37 -0.73 -3.70
C ILE A 6 10.53 0.08 -4.99
N PHE A 7 11.33 1.16 -4.95
CA PHE A 7 11.62 1.97 -6.13
C PHE A 7 12.62 1.30 -7.09
N THR A 8 13.22 0.18 -6.70
CA THR A 8 14.19 -0.53 -7.55
C THR A 8 13.50 -1.66 -8.32
N GLN A 9 13.93 -1.88 -9.56
CA GLN A 9 13.39 -2.94 -10.42
C GLN A 9 13.45 -4.34 -9.76
N PRO A 10 14.54 -4.79 -9.10
CA PRO A 10 14.57 -6.11 -8.49
C PRO A 10 13.51 -6.32 -7.41
N VAL A 11 13.31 -5.32 -6.53
CA VAL A 11 12.33 -5.42 -5.44
C VAL A 11 10.90 -5.31 -5.97
N ALA A 12 10.65 -4.40 -6.92
CA ALA A 12 9.35 -4.27 -7.57
C ALA A 12 8.95 -5.58 -8.28
N GLN A 13 9.87 -6.21 -9.01
CA GLN A 13 9.62 -7.49 -9.68
C GLN A 13 9.39 -8.63 -8.69
N ASP A 14 10.07 -8.65 -7.54
CA ASP A 14 9.79 -9.65 -6.50
C ASP A 14 8.35 -9.52 -5.96
N ILE A 15 7.90 -8.30 -5.66
CA ILE A 15 6.51 -8.05 -5.24
C ILE A 15 5.52 -8.46 -6.33
N ILE A 16 5.78 -8.08 -7.59
CA ILE A 16 4.91 -8.45 -8.72
C ILE A 16 4.85 -9.98 -8.88
N ARG A 17 5.97 -10.68 -8.73
CA ARG A 17 6.03 -12.15 -8.75
C ARG A 17 5.15 -12.76 -7.66
N ARG A 18 5.20 -12.23 -6.43
CA ARG A 18 4.35 -12.68 -5.32
C ARG A 18 2.86 -12.43 -5.59
N ILE A 19 2.52 -11.24 -6.12
CA ILE A 19 1.14 -10.93 -6.58
C ILE A 19 0.68 -11.93 -7.64
N ASN A 20 1.58 -12.38 -8.53
CA ASN A 20 1.25 -13.34 -9.57
C ASN A 20 0.97 -14.76 -9.07
N LEU A 21 1.37 -15.12 -7.84
CA LEU A 21 1.02 -16.39 -7.20
C LEU A 21 -0.43 -16.41 -6.69
N LEU A 22 -1.07 -15.24 -6.53
CA LEU A 22 -2.46 -15.14 -6.12
C LEU A 22 -3.40 -15.62 -7.23
N GLN A 23 -4.48 -16.27 -6.80
CA GLN A 23 -5.62 -16.69 -7.60
C GLN A 23 -6.91 -16.12 -7.00
N PRO A 24 -8.02 -16.04 -7.76
CA PRO A 24 -9.30 -15.56 -7.22
C PRO A 24 -9.76 -16.32 -5.97
N GLY A 25 -9.44 -17.62 -5.88
CA GLY A 25 -9.76 -18.48 -4.75
C GLY A 25 -8.71 -18.52 -3.62
N THR A 26 -7.62 -17.75 -3.69
CA THR A 26 -6.62 -17.72 -2.62
C THR A 26 -7.26 -17.18 -1.33
N THR A 27 -7.18 -17.97 -0.26
CA THR A 27 -7.72 -17.61 1.05
C THR A 27 -6.66 -16.95 1.93
N ALA A 28 -7.08 -15.97 2.72
CA ALA A 28 -6.21 -15.33 3.69
C ALA A 28 -5.91 -16.28 4.87
N GLN A 29 -4.68 -16.25 5.37
CA GLN A 29 -4.26 -16.97 6.58
C GLN A 29 -4.80 -16.31 7.86
N TRP A 30 -5.03 -15.00 7.82
CA TRP A 30 -5.65 -14.23 8.90
C TRP A 30 -6.43 -13.04 8.33
N GLY A 31 -7.32 -12.44 9.11
CA GLY A 31 -8.20 -11.34 8.65
C GLY A 31 -9.45 -11.84 7.93
N LYS A 32 -10.13 -10.94 7.20
CA LYS A 32 -11.47 -11.20 6.63
C LYS A 32 -11.61 -10.91 5.13
N MET A 33 -10.59 -10.34 4.49
CA MET A 33 -10.66 -9.99 3.06
C MET A 33 -10.50 -11.24 2.19
N ASN A 34 -11.25 -11.31 1.09
CA ASN A 34 -10.92 -12.20 -0.02
C ASN A 34 -9.78 -11.60 -0.88
N ALA A 35 -9.24 -12.36 -1.82
CA ALA A 35 -8.09 -11.93 -2.62
C ALA A 35 -8.36 -10.66 -3.45
N GLY A 36 -9.56 -10.55 -4.06
CA GLY A 36 -9.95 -9.34 -4.79
C GLY A 36 -10.06 -8.10 -3.90
N GLN A 37 -10.60 -8.26 -2.69
CA GLN A 37 -10.67 -7.19 -1.69
C GLN A 37 -9.28 -6.78 -1.21
N MET A 38 -8.38 -7.73 -0.99
CA MET A 38 -7.00 -7.41 -0.60
C MET A 38 -6.25 -6.64 -1.69
N LEU A 39 -6.41 -7.01 -2.96
CA LEU A 39 -5.80 -6.28 -4.07
C LEU A 39 -6.35 -4.85 -4.17
N ALA A 40 -7.67 -4.68 -4.09
CA ALA A 40 -8.30 -3.36 -4.04
C ALA A 40 -7.83 -2.53 -2.83
N HIS A 41 -7.68 -3.16 -1.67
CA HIS A 41 -7.16 -2.52 -0.47
C HIS A 41 -5.73 -2.00 -0.67
N CYS A 42 -4.86 -2.79 -1.29
CA CYS A 42 -3.51 -2.37 -1.65
C CYS A 42 -3.52 -1.22 -2.67
N ASN A 43 -4.45 -1.24 -3.64
CA ASN A 43 -4.60 -0.15 -4.63
C ASN A 43 -4.88 1.20 -3.98
N VAL A 44 -5.64 1.28 -2.89
CA VAL A 44 -5.96 2.55 -2.21
C VAL A 44 -4.70 3.36 -1.88
N GLN A 45 -3.60 2.73 -1.46
CA GLN A 45 -2.36 3.46 -1.15
C GLN A 45 -1.77 4.14 -2.39
N TYR A 46 -1.93 3.54 -3.57
CA TYR A 46 -1.46 4.10 -4.84
C TYR A 46 -2.44 5.09 -5.44
N GLU A 47 -3.75 4.86 -5.28
CA GLU A 47 -4.79 5.82 -5.66
C GLU A 47 -4.58 7.16 -4.93
N LEU A 48 -4.21 7.15 -3.64
CA LEU A 48 -3.87 8.37 -2.87
C LEU A 48 -2.61 9.11 -3.37
N VAL A 49 -1.88 8.54 -4.33
CA VAL A 49 -0.65 9.11 -4.90
C VAL A 49 -0.84 9.56 -6.34
N TYR A 50 -1.54 8.75 -7.15
CA TYR A 50 -1.63 8.90 -8.59
C TYR A 50 -3.02 9.32 -9.08
N ASP A 51 -4.06 9.07 -8.29
CA ASP A 51 -5.44 9.36 -8.65
C ASP A 51 -5.98 10.52 -7.77
N ASP A 52 -7.08 11.15 -8.18
CA ASP A 52 -7.74 12.23 -7.42
C ASP A 52 -9.12 11.80 -6.90
N ASN A 53 -9.26 10.51 -6.63
CA ASN A 53 -10.55 9.86 -6.36
C ASN A 53 -10.90 9.82 -4.87
N HIS A 54 -10.02 10.35 -4.02
CA HIS A 54 -10.14 10.33 -2.56
C HIS A 54 -10.19 11.77 -2.02
N PRO A 55 -11.17 12.13 -1.17
CA PRO A 55 -11.21 13.46 -0.60
C PRO A 55 -10.03 13.70 0.35
N LYS A 56 -9.45 14.90 0.33
CA LYS A 56 -8.41 15.29 1.28
C LYS A 56 -8.97 15.40 2.70
N PRO A 57 -8.25 14.91 3.73
CA PRO A 57 -8.69 15.06 5.11
C PRO A 57 -8.71 16.53 5.51
N GLY A 58 -9.78 16.95 6.20
CA GLY A 58 -9.86 18.27 6.81
C GLY A 58 -8.77 18.50 7.87
N PHE A 59 -8.60 19.75 8.31
CA PHE A 59 -7.49 20.17 9.19
C PHE A 59 -7.36 19.33 10.46
N VAL A 60 -8.46 19.12 11.18
CA VAL A 60 -8.49 18.34 12.44
C VAL A 60 -8.06 16.89 12.19
N MET A 61 -8.63 16.24 11.16
CA MET A 61 -8.29 14.86 10.84
C MET A 61 -6.83 14.74 10.38
N ARG A 62 -6.34 15.70 9.61
CA ARG A 62 -4.94 15.75 9.17
C ARG A 62 -3.98 15.86 10.36
N PHE A 63 -4.32 16.63 11.38
CA PHE A 63 -3.55 16.71 12.62
C PHE A 63 -3.48 15.35 13.34
N ILE A 64 -4.63 14.68 13.52
CA ILE A 64 -4.70 13.35 14.15
C ILE A 64 -3.87 12.33 13.37
N LEU A 65 -4.03 12.27 12.04
CA LEU A 65 -3.29 11.35 11.17
C LEU A 65 -1.78 11.57 11.27
N ARG A 66 -1.33 12.83 11.28
CA ARG A 66 0.10 13.16 11.40
C ARG A 66 0.68 12.78 12.77
N SER A 67 -0.06 13.03 13.84
CA SER A 67 0.41 12.82 15.22
C SER A 67 0.44 11.34 15.60
N PHE A 68 -0.56 10.55 15.21
CA PHE A 68 -0.73 9.19 15.70
C PHE A 68 -0.48 8.10 14.66
N VAL A 69 -0.81 8.33 13.38
CA VAL A 69 -0.80 7.28 12.35
C VAL A 69 0.50 7.30 11.54
N LYS A 70 1.04 8.49 11.22
CA LYS A 70 2.24 8.64 10.36
C LYS A 70 3.37 7.69 10.75
N LYS A 71 3.79 7.69 12.03
CA LYS A 71 4.92 6.87 12.51
C LYS A 71 4.63 5.37 12.40
N ILE A 72 3.38 4.96 12.58
CA ILE A 72 2.97 3.55 12.47
C ILE A 72 3.13 3.09 11.03
N VAL A 73 2.72 3.89 10.05
CA VAL A 73 2.69 3.47 8.64
C VAL A 73 4.00 3.72 7.90
N THR A 74 4.79 4.73 8.27
CA THR A 74 6.04 5.08 7.57
C THR A 74 7.32 4.56 8.25
N SER A 75 7.24 3.83 9.35
CA SER A 75 8.40 3.18 9.98
C SER A 75 8.64 1.76 9.46
N ALA A 76 9.82 1.20 9.71
CA ALA A 76 10.13 -0.19 9.37
C ALA A 76 9.40 -1.23 10.26
N GLN A 77 8.70 -0.80 11.32
CA GLN A 77 8.01 -1.71 12.23
C GLN A 77 6.83 -2.40 11.54
N PRO A 78 6.76 -3.75 11.53
CA PRO A 78 5.67 -4.50 10.90
C PRO A 78 4.29 -4.14 11.45
N TYR A 79 3.26 -4.25 10.62
CA TYR A 79 1.88 -4.17 11.10
C TYR A 79 1.52 -5.42 11.92
N LYS A 80 0.75 -5.21 12.99
CA LYS A 80 0.15 -6.32 13.75
C LYS A 80 -0.92 -6.99 12.90
N GLN A 81 -1.00 -8.32 12.96
CA GLN A 81 -2.11 -9.05 12.36
C GLN A 81 -3.44 -8.57 12.97
N ASN A 82 -4.48 -8.48 12.14
CA ASN A 82 -5.81 -8.01 12.53
C ASN A 82 -5.84 -6.59 13.15
N ALA A 83 -4.84 -5.75 12.86
CA ALA A 83 -4.88 -4.33 13.22
C ALA A 83 -6.07 -3.63 12.55
N GLN A 84 -6.58 -2.58 13.19
CA GLN A 84 -7.68 -1.80 12.66
C GLN A 84 -7.31 -1.15 11.32
N THR A 85 -8.13 -1.39 10.31
CA THR A 85 -8.00 -0.75 8.99
C THR A 85 -8.56 0.67 9.03
N ALA A 86 -7.82 1.63 8.45
CA ALA A 86 -8.31 3.00 8.31
C ALA A 86 -9.55 3.03 7.41
N PRO A 87 -10.56 3.90 7.67
CA PRO A 87 -11.82 3.88 6.93
C PRO A 87 -11.69 3.98 5.40
N ALA A 88 -10.74 4.78 4.89
CA ALA A 88 -10.49 4.93 3.45
C ALA A 88 -10.00 3.64 2.78
N PHE A 89 -9.45 2.71 3.56
CA PHE A 89 -8.89 1.45 3.10
C PHE A 89 -9.86 0.26 3.26
N ILE A 90 -11.08 0.49 3.76
CA ILE A 90 -12.08 -0.57 3.93
C ILE A 90 -12.77 -0.83 2.58
N ILE A 91 -12.58 -2.03 2.03
CA ILE A 91 -13.20 -2.44 0.78
C ILE A 91 -14.57 -3.07 1.08
N LYS A 92 -15.64 -2.37 0.67
CA LYS A 92 -17.02 -2.85 0.81
C LYS A 92 -17.45 -3.65 -0.42
N GLY A 93 -18.07 -4.81 -0.20
CA GLY A 93 -18.54 -5.69 -1.26
C GLY A 93 -17.41 -6.42 -1.99
N ASP A 94 -17.78 -7.15 -3.04
CA ASP A 94 -16.82 -7.90 -3.85
C ASP A 94 -16.04 -7.01 -4.81
N ARG A 95 -14.90 -7.53 -5.27
CA ARG A 95 -14.03 -6.86 -6.23
C ARG A 95 -13.60 -7.85 -7.30
N ASP A 96 -13.50 -7.36 -8.52
CA ASP A 96 -12.98 -8.10 -9.66
C ASP A 96 -11.48 -8.34 -9.47
N PHE A 97 -11.10 -9.60 -9.29
CA PHE A 97 -9.71 -9.98 -8.97
C PHE A 97 -8.72 -9.53 -10.05
N ASP A 98 -9.02 -9.83 -11.32
CA ASP A 98 -8.09 -9.58 -12.43
C ASP A 98 -7.92 -8.09 -12.72
N ARG A 99 -9.00 -7.32 -12.59
CA ARG A 99 -8.97 -5.86 -12.67
C ARG A 99 -8.09 -5.28 -11.58
N GLU A 100 -8.30 -5.65 -10.31
CA GLU A 100 -7.54 -5.07 -9.20
C GLU A 100 -6.06 -5.51 -9.22
N LYS A 101 -5.78 -6.74 -9.65
CA LYS A 101 -4.42 -7.25 -9.87
C LYS A 101 -3.68 -6.44 -10.93
N THR A 102 -4.33 -6.24 -12.08
CA THR A 102 -3.76 -5.45 -13.19
C THR A 102 -3.43 -4.03 -12.75
N ARG A 103 -4.35 -3.38 -12.04
CA ARG A 103 -4.15 -2.02 -11.50
C ARG A 103 -2.96 -1.96 -10.55
N LEU A 104 -2.88 -2.89 -9.59
CA LEU A 104 -1.83 -2.90 -8.58
C LEU A 104 -0.44 -3.09 -9.20
N ILE A 105 -0.31 -4.03 -10.14
CA ILE A 105 0.94 -4.25 -10.87
C ILE A 105 1.31 -3.00 -11.68
N GLY A 106 0.35 -2.33 -12.31
CA GLY A 106 0.56 -1.07 -13.02
C GLY A 106 1.14 0.01 -12.12
N TYR A 107 0.53 0.26 -10.96
CA TYR A 107 1.04 1.25 -10.01
C TYR A 107 2.43 0.91 -9.46
N ILE A 108 2.72 -0.37 -9.20
CA ILE A 108 4.05 -0.79 -8.73
C ILE A 108 5.12 -0.52 -9.80
N ARG A 109 4.83 -0.83 -11.07
CA ARG A 109 5.74 -0.54 -12.19
C ARG A 109 5.98 0.95 -12.34
N GLN A 110 4.93 1.75 -12.37
CA GLN A 110 5.02 3.22 -12.44
C GLN A 110 5.86 3.78 -11.28
N THR A 111 5.68 3.24 -10.06
CA THR A 111 6.44 3.65 -8.87
C THR A 111 7.93 3.33 -9.01
N ALA A 112 8.28 2.16 -9.56
CA ALA A 112 9.67 1.77 -9.80
C ALA A 112 10.31 2.58 -10.94
N GLU A 113 9.56 2.89 -12.00
CA GLU A 113 10.01 3.70 -13.13
C GLU A 113 10.30 5.15 -12.73
N LEU A 114 9.46 5.75 -11.88
CA LEU A 114 9.69 7.09 -11.33
C LEU A 114 10.94 7.14 -10.43
N GLY A 115 11.25 6.04 -9.76
CA GLY A 115 12.40 5.92 -8.88
C GLY A 115 12.29 6.74 -7.59
N GLU A 116 13.22 6.52 -6.66
CA GLU A 116 13.16 7.11 -5.31
C GLU A 116 13.30 8.64 -5.29
N HIS A 117 13.93 9.22 -6.30
CA HIS A 117 14.09 10.68 -6.43
C HIS A 117 12.76 11.40 -6.59
N ALA A 118 11.77 10.79 -7.25
CA ALA A 118 10.44 11.36 -7.40
C ALA A 118 9.65 11.42 -6.08
N PHE A 119 10.13 10.72 -5.04
CA PHE A 119 9.46 10.58 -3.75
C PHE A 119 10.15 11.33 -2.61
N GLU A 120 11.37 11.85 -2.81
CA GLU A 120 12.01 12.66 -1.79
C GLU A 120 11.26 13.98 -1.58
N GLY A 121 10.74 14.20 -0.37
CA GLY A 121 9.94 15.38 -0.04
C GLY A 121 8.53 15.40 -0.65
N LYS A 122 8.14 14.36 -1.41
CA LYS A 122 6.81 14.32 -2.06
C LYS A 122 5.71 14.39 -1.00
N VAL A 123 4.76 15.30 -1.21
CA VAL A 123 3.63 15.52 -0.31
C VAL A 123 2.65 14.37 -0.41
N SER A 124 2.44 13.68 0.70
CA SER A 124 1.38 12.69 0.84
C SER A 124 0.02 13.34 1.08
N HIS A 125 -1.02 12.64 0.63
CA HIS A 125 -2.43 12.98 0.86
C HIS A 125 -2.74 13.30 2.34
N SER A 126 -2.21 12.48 3.25
CA SER A 126 -2.57 12.49 4.67
C SER A 126 -1.51 13.11 5.57
N PHE A 127 -0.22 12.91 5.28
CA PHE A 127 0.86 13.09 6.26
C PHE A 127 1.79 14.29 5.97
N GLY A 128 1.51 15.07 4.91
CA GLY A 128 2.41 16.13 4.45
C GLY A 128 3.62 15.55 3.68
N ALA A 129 4.70 16.33 3.58
CA ALA A 129 5.94 15.85 2.98
C ALA A 129 6.49 14.63 3.74
N LEU A 130 6.90 13.63 2.96
CA LEU A 130 7.56 12.43 3.44
C LEU A 130 8.93 12.33 2.76
N SER A 131 9.93 11.79 3.45
CA SER A 131 11.19 11.41 2.79
C SER A 131 10.99 10.17 1.94
N LYS A 132 11.92 9.89 1.01
CA LYS A 132 11.89 8.66 0.23
C LYS A 132 11.89 7.40 1.09
N ASN A 133 12.57 7.42 2.24
CA ASN A 133 12.58 6.30 3.19
C ASN A 133 11.18 6.07 3.79
N GLN A 134 10.46 7.14 4.14
CA GLN A 134 9.10 7.05 4.66
C GLN A 134 8.12 6.52 3.61
N TRP A 135 8.24 6.98 2.36
CA TRP A 135 7.46 6.45 1.24
C TRP A 135 7.78 4.98 0.96
N ASN A 136 9.06 4.61 0.93
CA ASN A 136 9.49 3.23 0.75
C ASN A 136 8.85 2.33 1.81
N ASN A 137 8.97 2.72 3.08
CA ASN A 137 8.42 1.95 4.18
C ASN A 137 6.90 1.84 4.10
N LEU A 138 6.22 2.93 3.72
CA LEU A 138 4.76 2.95 3.55
C LEU A 138 4.30 1.95 2.48
N PHE A 139 4.93 1.96 1.31
CA PHE A 139 4.57 1.06 0.21
C PHE A 139 4.99 -0.39 0.47
N TYR A 140 6.28 -0.63 0.74
CA TYR A 140 6.82 -1.97 0.83
C TYR A 140 6.18 -2.75 1.98
N LYS A 141 6.08 -2.14 3.17
CA LYS A 141 5.51 -2.83 4.34
C LYS A 141 4.04 -3.17 4.13
N HIS A 142 3.27 -2.28 3.50
CA HIS A 142 1.84 -2.50 3.24
C HIS A 142 1.64 -3.68 2.30
N LEU A 143 2.34 -3.69 1.16
CA LEU A 143 2.33 -4.81 0.23
C LEU A 143 2.81 -6.10 0.89
N ASN A 144 3.95 -6.06 1.57
CA ASN A 144 4.53 -7.24 2.21
C ASN A 144 3.58 -7.85 3.24
N HIS A 145 2.94 -7.02 4.07
CA HIS A 145 1.97 -7.47 5.07
C HIS A 145 0.80 -8.23 4.45
N HIS A 146 0.20 -7.70 3.39
CA HIS A 146 -0.95 -8.33 2.74
C HIS A 146 -0.59 -9.51 1.85
N LEU A 147 0.60 -9.52 1.24
CA LEU A 147 1.09 -10.71 0.53
C LEU A 147 1.36 -11.85 1.51
N THR A 148 2.03 -11.57 2.64
CA THR A 148 2.22 -12.54 3.72
C THR A 148 0.89 -12.99 4.33
N GLN A 149 -0.10 -12.11 4.45
CA GLN A 149 -1.46 -12.49 4.86
C GLN A 149 -2.07 -13.58 3.98
N PHE A 150 -1.73 -13.62 2.70
CA PHE A 150 -2.22 -14.60 1.73
C PHE A 150 -1.18 -15.71 1.44
N GLY A 151 -0.11 -15.78 2.24
CA GLY A 151 0.91 -16.82 2.14
C GLY A 151 1.83 -16.74 0.92
N VAL A 152 1.90 -15.58 0.27
CA VAL A 152 2.76 -15.34 -0.92
C VAL A 152 3.85 -14.32 -0.65
#